data_AF-A0A4Q5T6K1-F1
#
_entry.id   AF-A0A4Q5T6K1-F1
#
_cell.length_a   1.000
_cell.length_b   1.000
_cell.length_c   1.000
_cell.angle_alpha   90.00
_cell.angle_beta   90.00
_cell.angle_gamma   90.00
#
_symmetry.space_group_name_H-M   'P 1'
#
loop_
_entity.id
_entity.type
_entity.pdbx_description
1 polymer ?
#
loop_
_entity_poly.entity_id
_entity_poly.type
_entity_poly.pdbx_seq_one_letter_code
_entity_poly.pdbx_strand_id
1 'polypeptide(L)'
;MGMQTCRQPGAAIIEKAVRSVETRAECHLYVKYYVYCSTDVENGRRLFVKFPDKSLKTTQQLTDLKRTYMKYASKMRILRGAGALRVKMGVTQEIFAQYLGIASSTVSMMERGQRPVPRKALQRLTEMEIAWASHPKPTPGEIPSLPPACTARQARVREHRQKNRKLRLSRANYELNWMKEQYNEVLEGFAHLELATQLHGKEPGSQQQIALQRAEMHLHAALSRCNEEAQSKLNGRIARLEIIIAGHEPFPQQEPTREAVEAPLVEPLAIPVPDLTNLPLPDLHQLFIKARSAAEVAA
;
A
#
# COMPACT_ATOMS: atom_id res chain seq x y z
N MET A 1 44.74 34.47 -34.51
CA MET A 1 43.96 35.73 -34.57
C MET A 1 42.51 35.39 -34.79
N GLY A 2 41.65 35.71 -33.83
CA GLY A 2 40.22 35.41 -33.86
C GLY A 2 39.64 35.87 -32.52
N MET A 3 39.13 37.11 -32.52
CA MET A 3 38.78 37.88 -31.33
C MET A 3 37.54 37.34 -30.62
N GLN A 4 37.56 37.53 -29.30
CA GLN A 4 36.42 37.49 -28.39
C GLN A 4 35.24 38.32 -28.89
N THR A 5 34.02 37.84 -28.67
CA THR A 5 32.94 38.69 -28.15
C THR A 5 32.09 37.92 -27.15
N CYS A 6 32.18 38.36 -25.89
CA CYS A 6 31.23 38.10 -24.83
C CYS A 6 29.84 38.60 -25.22
N ARG A 7 28.81 37.75 -25.12
CA ARG A 7 27.40 38.18 -25.02
C ARG A 7 26.63 37.25 -24.09
N GLN A 8 26.49 37.67 -22.83
CA GLN A 8 25.21 37.61 -22.13
C GLN A 8 24.91 39.04 -21.67
N PRO A 9 23.64 39.47 -21.77
CA PRO A 9 22.82 39.41 -20.55
C PRO A 9 21.37 39.00 -20.81
N GLY A 10 20.76 38.45 -19.75
CA GLY A 10 19.33 38.21 -19.68
C GLY A 10 18.53 39.51 -19.71
N ALA A 11 17.44 39.48 -20.49
CA ALA A 11 16.34 40.45 -20.44
C ALA A 11 15.12 39.87 -21.17
N ALA A 12 14.66 38.67 -20.77
CA ALA A 12 13.48 38.04 -21.40
C ALA A 12 12.52 37.32 -20.42
N ILE A 13 12.61 37.59 -19.12
CA ILE A 13 11.74 36.93 -18.11
C ILE A 13 10.94 37.90 -17.22
N ILE A 14 11.03 39.22 -17.44
CA ILE A 14 10.23 40.21 -16.68
C ILE A 14 9.46 41.12 -17.63
N GLU A 15 8.58 40.53 -18.44
CA GLU A 15 7.60 41.31 -19.22
C GLU A 15 6.25 40.57 -19.39
N LYS A 16 5.89 39.75 -18.38
CA LYS A 16 4.56 39.12 -18.26
C LYS A 16 3.90 39.30 -16.90
N ALA A 17 4.41 40.21 -16.06
CA ALA A 17 3.93 40.43 -14.69
C ALA A 17 3.22 41.78 -14.44
N VAL A 18 3.08 42.65 -15.45
CA VAL A 18 2.53 44.03 -15.25
C VAL A 18 1.30 44.34 -16.13
N ARG A 19 0.54 43.31 -16.57
CA ARG A 19 -0.76 43.50 -17.26
C ARG A 19 -1.91 42.67 -16.69
N SER A 20 -2.03 42.56 -15.36
CA SER A 20 -3.26 42.03 -14.76
C SER A 20 -3.74 42.74 -13.48
N VAL A 21 -3.17 43.90 -13.16
CA VAL A 21 -3.61 44.73 -12.02
C VAL A 21 -4.37 45.94 -12.56
N GLU A 22 -5.50 45.71 -13.24
CA GLU A 22 -6.45 46.79 -13.57
C GLU A 22 -7.79 46.27 -14.14
N THR A 23 -8.43 45.34 -13.42
CA THR A 23 -9.90 45.18 -13.47
C THR A 23 -10.37 44.58 -12.15
N ARG A 24 -10.32 45.38 -11.08
CA ARG A 24 -11.17 45.17 -9.89
C ARG A 24 -12.58 45.64 -10.26
N ALA A 25 -13.23 44.88 -11.14
CA ALA A 25 -14.67 44.95 -11.31
C ALA A 25 -15.29 44.09 -10.22
N GLU A 26 -16.20 44.71 -9.47
CA GLU A 26 -17.00 44.12 -8.42
C GLU A 26 -17.72 42.86 -8.94
N CYS A 27 -17.19 41.69 -8.59
CA CYS A 27 -17.94 40.45 -8.70
C CYS A 27 -18.99 40.42 -7.59
N HIS A 28 -20.10 41.14 -7.79
CA HIS A 28 -21.36 40.85 -7.13
C HIS A 28 -21.72 39.39 -7.45
N LEU A 29 -21.48 38.52 -6.47
CA LEU A 29 -21.82 37.12 -6.52
C LEU A 29 -23.35 36.98 -6.49
N TYR A 30 -24.02 37.12 -7.64
CA TYR A 30 -25.39 36.68 -7.79
C TYR A 30 -25.42 35.16 -7.66
N VAL A 31 -25.74 34.69 -6.45
CA VAL A 31 -26.07 33.29 -6.18
C VAL A 31 -27.40 33.01 -6.89
N LYS A 32 -27.33 32.54 -8.14
CA LYS A 32 -28.47 31.91 -8.81
C LYS A 32 -28.82 30.63 -8.04
N TYR A 33 -29.99 30.64 -7.41
CA TYR A 33 -30.57 29.50 -6.73
C TYR A 33 -30.90 28.42 -7.77
N TYR A 34 -30.22 27.27 -7.71
CA TYR A 34 -30.63 26.08 -8.45
C TYR A 34 -31.70 25.35 -7.65
N VAL A 35 -32.95 25.38 -8.13
CA VAL A 35 -34.02 24.50 -7.63
C VAL A 35 -33.80 23.14 -8.30
N TYR A 36 -33.24 22.17 -7.58
CA TYR A 36 -33.19 20.78 -8.04
C TYR A 36 -34.55 20.12 -7.79
N CYS A 37 -35.28 19.82 -8.86
CA CYS A 37 -36.49 19.03 -8.82
C CYS A 37 -36.11 17.55 -9.04
N SER A 38 -36.06 16.76 -7.95
CA SER A 38 -35.99 15.29 -8.06
C SER A 38 -37.41 14.75 -8.05
N THR A 39 -37.86 14.18 -9.16
CA THR A 39 -39.12 13.44 -9.23
C THR A 39 -38.86 12.01 -8.79
N ASP A 40 -39.31 11.64 -7.60
CA ASP A 40 -39.50 10.22 -7.26
C ASP A 40 -40.69 9.70 -8.09
N VAL A 41 -40.39 8.78 -9.01
CA VAL A 41 -41.34 8.27 -10.02
C VAL A 41 -42.44 7.41 -9.39
N GLU A 42 -42.24 6.85 -8.20
CA GLU A 42 -43.15 5.84 -7.65
C GLU A 42 -44.30 6.39 -6.81
N ASN A 43 -44.27 7.65 -6.35
CA ASN A 43 -45.32 8.18 -5.43
C ASN A 43 -45.89 9.55 -5.79
N GLY A 44 -45.51 10.16 -6.91
CA GLY A 44 -46.06 11.45 -7.37
C GLY A 44 -45.86 12.65 -6.42
N ARG A 45 -45.21 12.45 -5.27
CA ARG A 45 -44.93 13.52 -4.29
C ARG A 45 -43.66 14.25 -4.68
N ARG A 46 -43.82 15.54 -5.02
CA ARG A 46 -42.70 16.46 -5.23
C ARG A 46 -42.13 16.87 -3.86
N LEU A 47 -40.91 16.43 -3.55
CA LEU A 47 -40.17 16.92 -2.39
C LEU A 47 -39.55 18.28 -2.73
N PHE A 48 -40.19 19.36 -2.26
CA PHE A 48 -39.59 20.69 -2.29
C PHE A 48 -38.70 20.87 -1.06
N VAL A 49 -37.38 20.82 -1.25
CA VAL A 49 -36.44 21.21 -0.19
C VAL A 49 -36.38 22.74 -0.17
N LYS A 50 -37.16 23.37 0.72
CA LYS A 50 -37.01 24.80 1.03
C LYS A 50 -35.69 24.98 1.78
N PHE A 51 -34.75 25.72 1.20
CA PHE A 51 -33.56 26.17 1.92
C PHE A 51 -33.94 27.38 2.79
N PRO A 52 -33.61 27.40 4.09
CA PRO A 52 -33.92 28.53 4.96
C PRO A 52 -33.18 29.79 4.50
N ASP A 53 -33.91 30.90 4.48
CA ASP A 53 -33.39 32.20 4.06
C ASP A 53 -32.29 32.72 5.00
N LYS A 54 -31.15 33.02 4.39
CA LYS A 54 -30.14 34.02 4.77
C LYS A 54 -29.95 34.30 6.27
N SER A 55 -29.25 33.41 6.96
CA SER A 55 -28.19 33.87 7.87
C SER A 55 -26.86 33.43 7.28
N LEU A 56 -25.88 34.34 7.30
CA LEU A 56 -24.53 34.14 6.76
C LEU A 56 -23.85 32.96 7.46
N LYS A 57 -24.09 31.76 6.93
CA LYS A 57 -23.29 30.58 7.24
C LYS A 57 -21.87 30.89 6.80
N THR A 58 -20.93 30.89 7.75
CA THR A 58 -19.50 31.04 7.51
C THR A 58 -19.07 30.18 6.33
N THR A 59 -18.10 30.65 5.53
CA THR A 59 -17.53 29.94 4.37
C THR A 59 -17.25 28.46 4.65
N GLN A 60 -16.86 28.15 5.90
CA GLN A 60 -16.64 26.80 6.42
C GLN A 60 -17.88 25.89 6.40
N GLN A 61 -19.06 26.40 6.80
CA GLN A 61 -20.31 25.63 6.77
C GLN A 61 -20.76 25.31 5.33
N LEU A 62 -20.50 26.22 4.38
CA LEU A 62 -20.77 25.96 2.96
C LEU A 62 -19.82 24.89 2.40
N THR A 63 -18.54 24.90 2.79
CA THR A 63 -17.59 23.86 2.38
C THR A 63 -17.94 22.49 2.96
N ASP A 64 -18.40 22.44 4.20
CA ASP A 64 -18.81 21.18 4.84
C ASP A 64 -20.11 20.62 4.23
N LEU A 65 -21.05 21.50 3.87
CA LEU A 65 -22.29 21.11 3.20
C LEU A 65 -22.03 20.62 1.75
N LYS A 66 -21.12 21.29 1.02
CA LYS A 66 -20.64 20.80 -0.29
C LYS A 66 -19.94 19.45 -0.15
N ARG A 67 -19.11 19.25 0.88
CA ARG A 67 -18.39 18.00 1.14
C ARG A 67 -19.34 16.86 1.49
N THR A 68 -20.35 17.09 2.32
CA THR A 68 -21.39 16.10 2.64
C THR A 68 -22.26 15.81 1.43
N TYR A 69 -22.70 16.82 0.68
CA TYR A 69 -23.46 16.63 -0.57
C TYR A 69 -22.69 15.79 -1.60
N MET A 70 -21.39 16.06 -1.82
CA MET A 70 -20.53 15.27 -2.70
C MET A 70 -20.44 13.79 -2.24
N LYS A 71 -20.34 13.54 -0.92
CA LYS A 71 -20.38 12.17 -0.36
C LYS A 71 -21.73 11.48 -0.62
N TYR A 72 -22.85 12.19 -0.43
CA TYR A 72 -24.19 11.65 -0.67
C TYR A 72 -24.47 11.41 -2.15
N ALA A 73 -24.11 12.35 -3.03
CA ALA A 73 -24.24 12.20 -4.47
C ALA A 73 -23.42 11.01 -4.99
N SER A 74 -22.21 10.80 -4.45
CA SER A 74 -21.40 9.61 -4.75
C SER A 74 -22.07 8.31 -4.28
N LYS A 75 -22.71 8.30 -3.10
CA LYS A 75 -23.49 7.14 -2.62
C LYS A 75 -24.72 6.88 -3.49
N MET A 76 -25.44 7.92 -3.93
CA MET A 76 -26.62 7.80 -4.79
C MET A 76 -26.25 7.30 -6.19
N ARG A 77 -25.06 7.62 -6.70
CA ARG A 77 -24.58 7.11 -8.00
C ARG A 77 -24.34 5.60 -7.98
N ILE A 78 -23.94 5.05 -6.83
CA ILE A 78 -23.76 3.59 -6.61
C ILE A 78 -25.12 2.87 -6.65
N LEU A 79 -26.23 3.57 -6.39
CA LEU A 79 -27.60 3.02 -6.43
C LEU A 79 -28.22 3.03 -7.83
N ARG A 80 -27.44 3.14 -8.91
CA ARG A 80 -27.93 3.01 -10.29
C ARG A 80 -27.22 1.87 -11.03
N GLY A 81 -27.95 1.17 -11.90
CA GLY A 81 -27.44 0.08 -12.74
C GLY A 81 -26.94 -1.13 -11.93
N ALA A 82 -25.79 -1.67 -12.30
CA ALA A 82 -25.22 -2.89 -11.73
C ALA A 82 -25.02 -2.84 -10.20
N GLY A 83 -24.67 -1.68 -9.64
CA GLY A 83 -24.52 -1.51 -8.19
C GLY A 83 -25.85 -1.62 -7.45
N ALA A 84 -26.93 -1.13 -8.04
CA ALA A 84 -28.28 -1.25 -7.49
C ALA A 84 -28.73 -2.72 -7.46
N LEU A 85 -28.51 -3.45 -8.55
CA LEU A 85 -28.81 -4.87 -8.61
C LEU A 85 -28.04 -5.65 -7.55
N ARG A 86 -26.73 -5.39 -7.40
CA ARG A 86 -25.90 -6.03 -6.37
C ARG A 86 -26.44 -5.80 -4.96
N VAL A 87 -26.81 -4.55 -4.64
CA VAL A 87 -27.37 -4.20 -3.31
C VAL A 87 -28.73 -4.88 -3.11
N LYS A 88 -29.60 -4.90 -4.14
CA LYS A 88 -30.87 -5.64 -4.11
C LYS A 88 -30.68 -7.14 -3.88
N MET A 89 -29.61 -7.71 -4.43
CA MET A 89 -29.25 -9.11 -4.23
C MET A 89 -28.60 -9.41 -2.88
N GLY A 90 -28.18 -8.39 -2.12
CA GLY A 90 -27.49 -8.58 -0.83
C GLY A 90 -26.10 -9.25 -0.94
N VAL A 91 -25.45 -9.20 -2.11
CA VAL A 91 -24.15 -9.88 -2.32
C VAL A 91 -22.96 -8.93 -2.26
N THR A 92 -21.80 -9.48 -1.90
CA THR A 92 -20.52 -8.75 -1.90
C THR A 92 -20.04 -8.47 -3.33
N GLN A 93 -19.17 -7.48 -3.51
CA GLN A 93 -18.58 -7.18 -4.83
C GLN A 93 -17.81 -8.37 -5.42
N GLU A 94 -17.21 -9.21 -4.58
CA GLU A 94 -16.47 -10.39 -5.03
C GLU A 94 -17.40 -11.46 -5.61
N ILE A 95 -18.49 -11.76 -4.90
CA ILE A 95 -19.50 -12.72 -5.37
C ILE A 95 -20.19 -12.19 -6.63
N PHE A 96 -20.52 -10.90 -6.66
CA PHE A 96 -21.11 -10.29 -7.85
C PHE A 96 -20.17 -10.35 -9.06
N ALA A 97 -18.87 -10.12 -8.86
CA ALA A 97 -17.88 -10.24 -9.91
C ALA A 97 -17.79 -11.68 -10.46
N GLN A 98 -17.94 -12.68 -9.59
CA GLN A 98 -17.98 -14.09 -10.00
C GLN A 98 -19.22 -14.38 -10.86
N TYR A 99 -20.41 -13.92 -10.48
CA TYR A 99 -21.62 -14.06 -11.28
C TYR A 99 -21.47 -13.43 -12.68
N LEU A 100 -20.83 -12.26 -12.76
CA LEU A 100 -20.60 -11.56 -14.01
C LEU A 100 -19.40 -12.10 -14.82
N GLY A 101 -18.59 -13.00 -14.25
CA GLY A 101 -17.39 -13.53 -14.88
C GLY A 101 -16.29 -12.47 -15.10
N ILE A 102 -16.20 -11.46 -14.23
CA ILE A 102 -15.21 -10.37 -14.31
C ILE A 102 -14.40 -10.24 -13.01
N ALA A 103 -13.34 -9.44 -13.03
CA ALA A 103 -12.55 -9.18 -11.82
C ALA A 103 -13.29 -8.25 -10.85
N SER A 104 -13.16 -8.48 -9.54
CA SER A 104 -13.76 -7.62 -8.49
C SER A 104 -13.34 -6.14 -8.62
N SER A 105 -12.08 -5.87 -9.01
CA SER A 105 -11.62 -4.50 -9.30
C SER A 105 -12.38 -3.83 -10.43
N THR A 106 -12.83 -4.61 -11.44
CA THR A 106 -13.63 -4.11 -12.56
C THR A 106 -15.03 -3.74 -12.10
N VAL A 107 -15.66 -4.57 -11.24
CA VAL A 107 -16.94 -4.22 -10.58
C VAL A 107 -16.79 -2.91 -9.78
N SER A 108 -15.74 -2.79 -8.96
CA SER A 108 -15.48 -1.57 -8.19
C SER A 108 -15.30 -0.33 -9.06
N MET A 109 -14.63 -0.44 -10.22
CA MET A 109 -14.51 0.67 -11.18
C MET A 109 -15.83 0.99 -11.89
N MET A 110 -16.62 -0.03 -12.23
CA MET A 110 -17.94 0.12 -12.84
C MET A 110 -18.91 0.82 -11.87
N GLU A 111 -18.97 0.40 -10.61
CA GLU A 111 -19.82 1.04 -9.59
C GLU A 111 -19.45 2.50 -9.32
N ARG A 112 -18.16 2.85 -9.50
CA ARG A 112 -17.67 4.23 -9.42
C ARG A 112 -17.89 5.05 -10.70
N GLY A 113 -18.39 4.43 -11.77
CA GLY A 113 -18.54 5.05 -13.09
C GLY A 113 -17.20 5.37 -13.77
N GLN A 114 -16.10 4.76 -13.34
CA GLN A 114 -14.77 4.97 -13.92
C GLN A 114 -14.51 4.10 -15.16
N ARG A 115 -15.27 3.02 -15.33
CA ARG A 115 -15.13 2.10 -16.47
C ARG A 115 -16.50 1.68 -16.99
N PRO A 116 -16.71 1.66 -18.32
CA PRO A 116 -17.93 1.13 -18.90
C PRO A 116 -18.04 -0.38 -18.63
N VAL A 117 -19.27 -0.88 -18.61
CA VAL A 117 -19.58 -2.30 -18.39
C VAL A 117 -19.15 -3.11 -19.63
N PRO A 118 -18.31 -4.15 -19.50
CA PRO A 118 -17.99 -5.02 -20.62
C PRO A 118 -19.25 -5.68 -21.20
N ARG A 119 -19.33 -5.81 -22.53
CA ARG A 119 -20.52 -6.37 -23.21
C ARG A 119 -20.96 -7.74 -22.66
N LYS A 120 -20.01 -8.64 -22.39
CA LYS A 120 -20.30 -9.96 -21.79
C LYS A 120 -20.92 -9.84 -20.39
N ALA A 121 -20.42 -8.90 -19.56
CA ALA A 121 -20.97 -8.65 -18.24
C ALA A 121 -22.35 -7.99 -18.32
N LEU A 122 -22.60 -7.15 -19.32
CA LEU A 122 -23.92 -6.56 -19.56
C LEU A 122 -24.97 -7.63 -19.90
N GLN A 123 -24.63 -8.61 -20.74
CA GLN A 123 -25.50 -9.74 -21.05
C GLN A 123 -25.85 -10.56 -19.78
N ARG A 124 -24.84 -10.86 -18.96
CA ARG A 124 -25.06 -11.55 -17.67
C ARG A 124 -25.90 -10.72 -16.69
N LEU A 125 -25.69 -9.40 -16.64
CA LEU A 125 -26.53 -8.50 -15.84
C LEU A 125 -27.99 -8.57 -16.29
N THR A 126 -28.26 -8.51 -17.60
CA THR A 126 -29.64 -8.59 -18.11
C THR A 126 -30.28 -9.94 -17.82
N GLU A 127 -29.54 -11.05 -17.96
CA GLU A 127 -30.02 -12.39 -17.58
C GLU A 127 -30.39 -12.45 -16.09
N MET A 128 -29.53 -11.88 -15.23
CA MET A 128 -29.78 -11.81 -13.79
C MET A 128 -30.97 -10.93 -13.44
N GLU A 129 -31.14 -9.78 -14.09
CA GLU A 129 -32.29 -8.89 -13.89
C GLU A 129 -33.60 -9.58 -14.28
N ILE A 130 -33.62 -10.30 -15.41
CA ILE A 130 -34.78 -11.08 -15.86
C ILE A 130 -35.10 -12.20 -14.86
N ALA A 131 -34.08 -12.97 -14.43
CA ALA A 131 -34.26 -14.06 -13.47
C ALA A 131 -34.73 -13.55 -12.08
N TRP A 132 -34.27 -12.37 -11.66
CA TRP A 132 -34.71 -11.75 -10.42
C TRP A 132 -36.14 -11.20 -10.51
N ALA A 133 -36.52 -10.68 -11.67
CA ALA A 133 -37.88 -10.23 -11.94
C ALA A 133 -38.89 -11.40 -11.93
N SER A 134 -38.49 -12.60 -12.35
CA SER A 134 -39.35 -13.78 -12.30
C SER A 134 -39.46 -14.41 -10.90
N HIS A 135 -38.48 -14.17 -10.02
CA HIS A 135 -38.44 -14.72 -8.65
C HIS A 135 -38.19 -13.61 -7.62
N PRO A 136 -39.22 -12.82 -7.24
CA PRO A 136 -39.04 -11.59 -6.44
C PRO A 136 -38.55 -11.80 -5.01
N LYS A 137 -38.48 -13.04 -4.51
CA LYS A 137 -37.92 -13.38 -3.20
C LYS A 137 -37.14 -14.69 -3.29
N PRO A 138 -35.83 -14.67 -3.55
CA PRO A 138 -35.01 -15.82 -3.24
C PRO A 138 -35.09 -16.04 -1.72
N THR A 139 -35.48 -17.26 -1.34
CA THR A 139 -35.46 -17.71 0.04
C THR A 139 -34.04 -17.50 0.58
N PRO A 140 -33.84 -16.82 1.72
CA PRO A 140 -32.52 -16.63 2.32
C PRO A 140 -31.92 -18.00 2.68
N GLY A 141 -31.17 -18.61 1.75
CA GLY A 141 -30.71 -19.99 1.86
C GLY A 141 -30.43 -20.66 0.51
N GLU A 142 -31.17 -20.30 -0.53
CA GLU A 142 -30.96 -20.83 -1.89
C GLU A 142 -30.05 -19.91 -2.71
N ILE A 143 -28.91 -19.51 -2.15
CA ILE A 143 -27.85 -18.95 -2.99
C ILE A 143 -27.33 -20.14 -3.80
N PRO A 144 -27.50 -20.17 -5.13
CA PRO A 144 -26.97 -21.26 -5.96
C PRO A 144 -25.51 -21.40 -5.59
N SER A 145 -25.10 -22.60 -5.14
CA SER A 145 -23.71 -22.87 -4.82
C SER A 145 -22.92 -22.58 -6.08
N LEU A 146 -22.27 -21.41 -6.12
CA LEU A 146 -21.49 -21.01 -7.28
C LEU A 146 -20.50 -22.14 -7.55
N PRO A 147 -20.38 -22.60 -8.81
CA PRO A 147 -19.37 -23.60 -9.14
C PRO A 147 -18.04 -23.11 -8.57
N PRO A 148 -17.30 -23.94 -7.81
CA PRO A 148 -16.13 -23.52 -7.06
C PRO A 148 -15.22 -22.76 -8.01
N ALA A 149 -15.16 -21.44 -7.85
CA ALA A 149 -14.74 -20.54 -8.91
C ALA A 149 -13.28 -20.82 -9.30
N CYS A 150 -13.08 -21.67 -10.32
CA CYS A 150 -11.82 -22.02 -10.96
C CYS A 150 -10.61 -21.97 -10.01
N THR A 151 -10.56 -22.93 -9.08
CA THR A 151 -9.52 -23.05 -8.03
C THR A 151 -8.10 -22.97 -8.60
N ALA A 152 -7.85 -23.59 -9.77
CA ALA A 152 -6.53 -23.61 -10.39
C ALA A 152 -6.02 -22.21 -10.79
N ARG A 153 -6.87 -21.37 -11.41
CA ARG A 153 -6.43 -20.01 -11.80
C ARG A 153 -6.21 -19.14 -10.57
N GLN A 154 -7.09 -19.24 -9.57
CA GLN A 154 -6.92 -18.48 -8.32
C GLN A 154 -5.68 -18.93 -7.56
N ALA A 155 -5.41 -20.23 -7.49
CA ALA A 155 -4.21 -20.80 -6.89
C ALA A 155 -2.95 -20.25 -7.59
N ARG A 156 -2.91 -20.28 -8.94
CA ARG A 156 -1.79 -19.68 -9.71
C ARG A 156 -1.61 -18.19 -9.43
N VAL A 157 -2.70 -17.42 -9.33
CA VAL A 157 -2.62 -15.99 -8.99
C VAL A 157 -2.09 -15.78 -7.56
N ARG A 158 -2.51 -16.60 -6.60
CA ARG A 158 -2.02 -16.55 -5.21
C ARG A 158 -0.53 -16.91 -5.14
N GLU A 159 -0.13 -17.99 -5.79
CA GLU A 159 1.25 -18.44 -5.89
C GLU A 159 2.13 -17.36 -6.53
N HIS A 160 1.70 -16.77 -7.64
CA HIS A 160 2.43 -15.68 -8.30
C HIS A 160 2.56 -14.44 -7.39
N ARG A 161 1.51 -14.09 -6.63
CA ARG A 161 1.58 -13.01 -5.63
C ARG A 161 2.56 -13.33 -4.51
N GLN A 162 2.58 -14.56 -4.01
CA GLN A 162 3.54 -14.99 -2.98
C GLN A 162 4.97 -14.92 -3.52
N LYS A 163 5.24 -15.46 -4.72
CA LYS A 163 6.53 -15.37 -5.40
C LYS A 163 7.00 -13.91 -5.54
N ASN A 164 6.13 -13.02 -5.99
CA ASN A 164 6.46 -11.59 -6.11
C ASN A 164 6.74 -10.92 -4.77
N ARG A 165 6.07 -11.32 -3.68
CA ARG A 165 6.36 -10.80 -2.33
C ARG A 165 7.72 -11.27 -1.84
N LYS A 166 8.05 -12.56 -2.01
CA LYS A 166 9.37 -13.12 -1.68
C LYS A 166 10.48 -12.41 -2.46
N LEU A 167 10.28 -12.14 -3.75
CA LEU A 167 11.24 -11.39 -4.56
C LEU A 167 11.43 -9.95 -4.04
N ARG A 168 10.35 -9.27 -3.65
CA ARG A 168 10.42 -7.91 -3.08
C ARG A 168 11.17 -7.90 -1.74
N LEU A 169 10.98 -8.92 -0.90
CA LEU A 169 11.72 -9.09 0.35
C LEU A 169 13.22 -9.27 0.07
N SER A 170 13.56 -10.21 -0.81
CA SER A 170 14.95 -10.46 -1.22
C SER A 170 15.65 -9.21 -1.75
N ARG A 171 14.97 -8.43 -2.61
CA ARG A 171 15.50 -7.15 -3.11
C ARG A 171 15.74 -6.13 -1.99
N ALA A 172 14.81 -6.02 -1.04
CA ALA A 172 14.96 -5.08 0.08
C ALA A 172 16.13 -5.49 1.01
N ASN A 173 16.33 -6.79 1.25
CA ASN A 173 17.47 -7.30 2.00
C ASN A 173 18.80 -7.02 1.30
N TYR A 174 18.86 -7.22 -0.02
CA TYR A 174 20.03 -6.88 -0.82
C TYR A 174 20.34 -5.37 -0.73
N GLU A 175 19.34 -4.52 -0.90
CA GLU A 175 19.49 -3.06 -0.80
C GLU A 175 20.00 -2.62 0.57
N LEU A 176 19.51 -3.22 1.65
CA LEU A 176 19.99 -2.97 3.01
C LEU A 176 21.47 -3.38 3.19
N ASN A 177 21.84 -4.57 2.73
CA ASN A 177 23.23 -5.04 2.86
C ASN A 177 24.18 -4.15 2.07
N TRP A 178 23.81 -3.78 0.84
CA TRP A 178 24.57 -2.83 0.04
C TRP A 178 24.72 -1.47 0.74
N MET A 179 23.65 -0.95 1.38
CA MET A 179 23.74 0.29 2.15
C MET A 179 24.70 0.19 3.35
N LYS A 180 24.76 -0.98 4.02
CA LYS A 180 25.69 -1.22 5.13
C LYS A 180 27.13 -1.29 4.64
N GLU A 181 27.38 -1.95 3.52
CA GLU A 181 28.71 -1.99 2.89
C GLU A 181 29.17 -0.57 2.52
N GLN A 182 28.33 0.20 1.84
CA GLN A 182 28.62 1.60 1.50
C GLN A 182 28.85 2.48 2.73
N TYR A 183 28.11 2.25 3.81
CA TYR A 183 28.32 2.95 5.07
C TYR A 183 29.71 2.66 5.65
N ASN A 184 30.13 1.38 5.67
CA ASN A 184 31.45 0.98 6.15
C ASN A 184 32.57 1.55 5.27
N GLU A 185 32.43 1.50 3.94
CA GLU A 185 33.39 2.11 3.00
C GLU A 185 33.56 3.61 3.26
N VAL A 186 32.47 4.33 3.55
CA VAL A 186 32.54 5.76 3.89
C VAL A 186 33.27 5.99 5.21
N LEU A 187 33.05 5.14 6.22
CA LEU A 187 33.77 5.21 7.50
C LEU A 187 35.27 4.96 7.34
N GLU A 188 35.65 3.97 6.53
CA GLU A 188 37.06 3.73 6.18
C GLU A 188 37.66 4.94 5.45
N GLY A 189 36.89 5.55 4.54
CA GLY A 189 37.27 6.80 3.88
C GLY A 189 37.55 7.94 4.85
N PHE A 190 36.76 8.08 5.92
CA PHE A 190 37.02 9.07 6.97
C PHE A 190 38.31 8.77 7.73
N ALA A 191 38.59 7.50 8.06
CA ALA A 191 39.85 7.13 8.73
C ALA A 191 41.08 7.46 7.87
N HIS A 192 41.00 7.21 6.56
CA HIS A 192 42.06 7.60 5.62
C HIS A 192 42.22 9.12 5.50
N LEU A 193 41.11 9.86 5.48
CA LEU A 193 41.12 11.31 5.43
C LEU A 193 41.77 11.91 6.69
N GLU A 194 41.46 11.35 7.86
CA GLU A 194 42.06 11.78 9.13
C GLU A 194 43.59 11.57 9.11
N LEU A 195 44.06 10.39 8.69
CA LEU A 195 45.48 10.11 8.53
C LEU A 195 46.15 11.08 7.54
N ALA A 196 45.53 11.32 6.39
CA ALA A 196 46.07 12.26 5.39
C ALA A 196 46.13 13.69 5.92
N THR A 197 45.16 14.09 6.75
CA THR A 197 45.13 15.40 7.42
C THR A 197 46.26 15.52 8.44
N GLN A 198 46.55 14.46 9.21
CA GLN A 198 47.69 14.45 10.14
C GLN A 198 49.04 14.55 9.43
N LEU A 199 49.18 13.93 8.26
CA LEU A 199 50.43 13.92 7.48
C LEU A 199 50.67 15.21 6.69
N HIS A 200 49.63 15.74 6.04
CA HIS A 200 49.75 16.82 5.04
C HIS A 200 49.01 18.12 5.41
N GLY A 201 48.17 18.12 6.45
CA GLY A 201 47.28 19.24 6.78
C GLY A 201 47.91 20.42 7.52
N LYS A 202 49.24 20.53 7.58
CA LYS A 202 49.92 21.54 8.42
C LYS A 202 49.95 22.94 7.82
N GLU A 203 49.85 23.08 6.50
CA GLU A 203 49.92 24.39 5.84
C GLU A 203 48.52 24.90 5.44
N PRO A 204 48.01 25.96 6.13
CA PRO A 204 46.72 26.53 5.79
C PRO A 204 46.74 27.17 4.40
N GLY A 205 45.71 26.92 3.60
CA GLY A 205 45.56 27.44 2.24
C GLY A 205 46.31 26.67 1.16
N SER A 206 47.02 25.59 1.52
CA SER A 206 47.65 24.70 0.54
C SER A 206 46.60 24.02 -0.35
N GLN A 207 46.96 23.71 -1.60
CA GLN A 207 46.08 22.96 -2.52
C GLN A 207 45.69 21.59 -1.95
N GLN A 208 46.58 20.98 -1.16
CA GLN A 208 46.35 19.71 -0.48
C GLN A 208 45.24 19.83 0.57
N GLN A 209 45.25 20.88 1.38
CA GLN A 209 44.18 21.13 2.37
C GLN A 209 42.82 21.32 1.68
N ILE A 210 42.77 22.07 0.56
CA ILE A 210 41.54 22.26 -0.21
C ILE A 210 41.02 20.92 -0.76
N ALA A 211 41.93 20.05 -1.23
CA ALA A 211 41.55 18.72 -1.70
C ALA A 211 40.99 17.84 -0.57
N LEU A 212 41.60 17.86 0.62
CA LEU A 212 41.11 17.15 1.80
C LEU A 212 39.73 17.65 2.23
N GLN A 213 39.50 18.96 2.29
CA GLN A 213 38.18 19.52 2.62
C GLN A 213 37.10 19.10 1.60
N ARG A 214 37.44 19.02 0.31
CA ARG A 214 36.51 18.52 -0.70
C ARG A 214 36.18 17.05 -0.47
N ALA A 215 37.19 16.23 -0.20
CA ALA A 215 36.99 14.81 0.10
C ALA A 215 36.12 14.63 1.35
N GLU A 216 36.34 15.42 2.41
CA GLU A 216 35.52 15.46 3.61
C GLU A 216 34.04 15.78 3.30
N MET A 217 33.78 16.84 2.53
CA MET A 217 32.42 17.18 2.09
C MET A 217 31.76 16.06 1.28
N HIS A 218 32.53 15.39 0.40
CA HIS A 218 32.02 14.26 -0.38
C HIS A 218 31.67 13.06 0.50
N LEU A 219 32.50 12.73 1.49
CA LEU A 219 32.25 11.66 2.44
C LEU A 219 31.04 11.98 3.33
N HIS A 220 30.89 13.21 3.81
CA HIS A 220 29.68 13.62 4.55
C HIS A 220 28.42 13.52 3.70
N ALA A 221 28.48 13.94 2.43
CA ALA A 221 27.36 13.79 1.51
C ALA A 221 27.00 12.32 1.28
N ALA A 222 28.00 11.43 1.16
CA ALA A 222 27.78 9.98 1.06
C ALA A 222 27.18 9.40 2.35
N LEU A 223 27.71 9.77 3.52
CA LEU A 223 27.23 9.34 4.83
C LEU A 223 25.76 9.69 5.03
N SER A 224 25.33 10.89 4.59
CA SER A 224 23.92 11.31 4.70
C SER A 224 22.94 10.42 3.93
N ARG A 225 23.40 9.74 2.86
CA ARG A 225 22.58 8.82 2.05
C ARG A 225 22.49 7.43 2.68
N CYS A 226 23.53 7.04 3.42
CA CYS A 226 23.68 5.72 4.03
C CYS A 226 23.52 5.73 5.57
N ASN A 227 22.96 6.80 6.13
CA ASN A 227 22.84 6.98 7.57
C ASN A 227 21.97 5.90 8.23
N GLU A 228 22.11 5.77 9.56
CA GLU A 228 21.35 4.79 10.34
C GLU A 228 19.84 4.95 10.17
N GLU A 229 19.34 6.18 10.04
CA GLU A 229 17.91 6.44 9.82
C GLU A 229 17.39 5.83 8.51
N ALA A 230 18.14 5.97 7.41
CA ALA A 230 17.78 5.37 6.13
C ALA A 230 17.83 3.84 6.19
N GLN A 231 18.83 3.27 6.88
CA GLN A 231 18.91 1.83 7.14
C GLN A 231 17.71 1.35 7.99
N SER A 232 17.32 2.08 9.04
CA SER A 232 16.14 1.78 9.87
C SER A 232 14.84 1.82 9.05
N LYS A 233 14.69 2.76 8.12
CA LYS A 233 13.53 2.82 7.20
C LYS A 233 13.44 1.57 6.33
N LEU A 234 14.57 1.09 5.79
CA LEU A 234 14.60 -0.18 5.03
C LEU A 234 14.30 -1.39 5.92
N ASN A 235 14.88 -1.46 7.13
CA ASN A 235 14.57 -2.51 8.10
C ASN A 235 13.07 -2.57 8.42
N GLY A 236 12.43 -1.42 8.66
CA GLY A 236 10.99 -1.36 8.88
C GLY A 236 10.16 -1.86 7.68
N ARG A 237 10.64 -1.60 6.45
CA ARG A 237 10.02 -2.13 5.23
C ARG A 237 10.19 -3.64 5.09
N ILE A 238 11.35 -4.19 5.44
CA ILE A 238 11.64 -5.62 5.47
C ILE A 238 10.71 -6.31 6.49
N ALA A 239 10.69 -5.85 7.74
CA ALA A 239 9.84 -6.40 8.79
C ALA A 239 8.35 -6.42 8.40
N ARG A 240 7.87 -5.34 7.76
CA ARG A 240 6.49 -5.29 7.23
C ARG A 240 6.24 -6.34 6.15
N LEU A 241 7.20 -6.58 5.26
CA LEU A 241 7.07 -7.61 4.21
C LEU A 241 7.07 -9.01 4.80
N GLU A 242 7.91 -9.28 5.81
CA GLU A 242 7.94 -10.55 6.53
C GLU A 242 6.60 -10.85 7.19
N ILE A 243 6.02 -9.89 7.91
CA ILE A 243 4.68 -10.04 8.52
C ILE A 243 3.61 -10.35 7.45
N ILE A 244 3.65 -9.65 6.30
CA ILE A 244 2.69 -9.88 5.21
C ILE A 244 2.87 -11.28 4.58
N ILE A 245 4.11 -11.76 4.47
CA ILE A 245 4.41 -13.10 3.94
C ILE A 245 3.95 -14.16 4.94
N ALA A 246 4.34 -14.06 6.21
CA ALA A 246 3.95 -14.97 7.28
C ALA A 246 2.42 -15.06 7.42
N GLY A 247 1.72 -13.93 7.37
CA GLY A 247 0.24 -13.91 7.43
C GLY A 247 -0.47 -14.48 6.19
N HIS A 248 0.25 -14.83 5.13
CA HIS A 248 -0.29 -15.47 3.92
C HIS A 248 0.29 -16.85 3.65
N GLU A 249 1.17 -17.36 4.50
CA GLU A 249 1.48 -18.77 4.46
C GLU A 249 0.18 -19.49 4.84
N PRO A 250 -0.34 -20.35 3.95
CA PRO A 250 -1.49 -21.16 4.33
C PRO A 250 -1.07 -21.86 5.61
N PHE A 251 -1.87 -21.72 6.68
CA PHE A 251 -1.75 -22.62 7.83
C PHE A 251 -1.56 -23.99 7.22
N PRO A 252 -0.49 -24.73 7.57
CA PRO A 252 -0.29 -26.07 7.07
C PRO A 252 -1.63 -26.73 7.30
N GLN A 253 -2.35 -27.01 6.19
CA GLN A 253 -3.57 -27.78 6.28
C GLN A 253 -3.01 -29.03 6.89
N GLN A 254 -3.30 -29.26 8.18
CA GLN A 254 -2.99 -30.51 8.83
C GLN A 254 -3.56 -31.51 7.86
N GLU A 255 -2.67 -32.15 7.08
CA GLU A 255 -3.08 -33.20 6.17
C GLU A 255 -3.84 -34.10 7.10
N PRO A 256 -5.17 -34.25 6.93
CA PRO A 256 -6.01 -34.89 7.92
C PRO A 256 -5.36 -36.23 8.13
N THR A 257 -4.69 -36.39 9.28
CA THR A 257 -3.72 -37.45 9.47
C THR A 257 -4.54 -38.70 9.24
N ARG A 258 -4.29 -39.37 8.11
CA ARG A 258 -4.91 -40.65 7.80
C ARG A 258 -4.24 -41.73 8.63
N GLU A 259 -3.99 -41.45 9.91
CA GLU A 259 -4.13 -42.43 10.97
C GLU A 259 -5.65 -42.63 11.09
N ALA A 260 -6.31 -43.34 10.16
CA ALA A 260 -6.29 -44.79 10.17
C ALA A 260 -6.16 -45.27 11.63
N VAL A 261 -7.25 -45.03 12.35
CA VAL A 261 -7.97 -46.01 13.17
C VAL A 261 -7.61 -47.46 12.80
N GLU A 262 -6.38 -47.88 13.03
CA GLU A 262 -6.13 -49.21 13.57
C GLU A 262 -6.02 -48.96 15.07
N ALA A 263 -7.13 -49.21 15.75
CA ALA A 263 -7.14 -49.30 17.20
C ALA A 263 -6.59 -50.69 17.56
N PRO A 264 -5.33 -50.84 18.01
CA PRO A 264 -4.98 -52.04 18.74
C PRO A 264 -5.70 -51.97 20.09
N LEU A 265 -6.48 -53.01 20.37
CA LEU A 265 -7.06 -53.29 21.67
C LEU A 265 -5.89 -53.51 22.66
N VAL A 266 -5.40 -52.47 23.32
CA VAL A 266 -4.30 -52.56 24.29
C VAL A 266 -4.83 -52.28 25.69
N GLU A 267 -4.66 -53.29 26.55
CA GLU A 267 -4.92 -53.30 27.98
C GLU A 267 -4.22 -52.13 28.71
N PRO A 268 -4.75 -51.67 29.86
CA PRO A 268 -4.20 -50.56 30.61
C PRO A 268 -2.86 -50.93 31.27
N LEU A 269 -1.75 -50.70 30.57
CA LEU A 269 -0.42 -50.68 31.16
C LEU A 269 -0.18 -49.33 31.85
N ALA A 270 0.00 -49.39 33.17
CA ALA A 270 0.40 -48.28 34.01
C ALA A 270 1.71 -47.68 33.50
N ILE A 271 1.66 -46.42 33.07
CA ILE A 271 2.84 -45.66 32.67
C ILE A 271 3.49 -45.13 33.95
N PRO A 272 4.73 -45.56 34.29
CA PRO A 272 5.48 -44.93 35.37
C PRO A 272 5.87 -43.51 34.94
N VAL A 273 5.51 -42.53 35.77
CA VAL A 273 5.91 -41.13 35.61
C VAL A 273 7.43 -41.06 35.72
N PRO A 274 8.17 -40.63 34.68
CA PRO A 274 9.60 -40.42 34.79
C PRO A 274 9.84 -39.21 35.71
N ASP A 275 10.59 -39.45 36.78
CA ASP A 275 11.03 -38.42 37.72
C ASP A 275 12.03 -37.48 37.03
N LEU A 276 11.57 -36.27 36.70
CA LEU A 276 12.32 -35.24 35.99
C LEU A 276 13.31 -34.47 36.88
N THR A 277 13.56 -34.93 38.10
CA THR A 277 14.43 -34.23 39.07
C THR A 277 15.94 -34.37 38.79
N ASN A 278 16.37 -35.21 37.85
CA ASN A 278 17.79 -35.49 37.58
C ASN A 278 18.24 -35.24 36.13
N LEU A 279 17.72 -34.21 35.46
CA LEU A 279 18.34 -33.73 34.22
C LEU A 279 19.52 -32.80 34.57
N PRO A 280 20.79 -33.21 34.34
CA PRO A 280 21.93 -32.33 34.57
C PRO A 280 21.80 -31.11 33.66
N LEU A 281 21.61 -29.93 34.25
CA LEU A 281 21.66 -28.68 33.49
C LEU A 281 23.03 -28.61 32.79
N PRO A 282 23.08 -28.40 31.47
CA PRO A 282 24.34 -28.20 30.78
C PRO A 282 25.00 -26.95 31.36
N ASP A 283 26.25 -27.11 31.80
CA ASP A 283 27.06 -26.04 32.35
C ASP A 283 27.27 -24.96 31.27
N LEU A 284 26.49 -23.88 31.38
CA LEU A 284 26.50 -22.73 30.46
C LEU A 284 27.91 -22.13 30.30
N HIS A 285 28.79 -22.33 31.28
CA HIS A 285 30.17 -21.88 31.21
C HIS A 285 30.97 -22.61 30.12
N GLN A 286 30.71 -23.90 29.88
CA GLN A 286 31.40 -24.65 28.82
C GLN A 286 30.92 -24.24 27.42
N LEU A 287 29.66 -23.86 27.28
CA LEU A 287 29.12 -23.35 26.01
C LEU A 287 29.73 -21.99 25.63
N PHE A 288 29.98 -21.13 26.61
CA PHE A 288 30.65 -19.84 26.39
C PHE A 288 32.12 -19.99 25.96
N ILE A 289 32.86 -20.94 26.56
CA ILE A 289 34.26 -21.20 26.19
C ILE A 289 34.35 -21.73 24.74
N LYS A 290 33.43 -22.62 24.35
CA LYS A 290 33.40 -23.20 23.00
C LYS A 290 33.01 -22.17 21.92
N ALA A 291 32.14 -21.21 22.25
CA ALA A 291 31.76 -20.14 21.33
C ALA A 291 32.91 -19.14 21.12
N ARG A 292 33.71 -18.88 22.16
CA ARG A 292 34.84 -17.93 22.09
C ARG A 292 36.02 -18.51 21.31
N SER A 293 36.34 -19.79 21.47
CA SER A 293 37.42 -20.43 20.69
C SER A 293 37.08 -20.57 19.20
N ALA A 294 35.80 -20.73 18.85
CA ALA A 294 35.36 -20.76 17.45
C ALA A 294 35.50 -19.39 16.75
N ALA A 295 35.36 -18.29 17.49
CA ALA A 295 35.53 -16.94 16.95
C ALA A 295 37.00 -16.57 16.73
N GLU A 296 37.91 -17.06 17.57
CA GLU A 296 39.36 -16.81 17.44
C GLU A 296 40.03 -17.60 16.30
N VAL A 297 39.42 -18.71 15.84
CA VAL A 297 39.92 -19.49 14.69
C VAL A 297 39.40 -18.94 13.35
N ALA A 298 38.37 -18.11 13.37
CA ALA A 298 37.77 -17.49 12.18
C ALA A 298 38.32 -16.09 11.87
N ALA A 299 39.17 -15.54 12.74
CA ALA A 299 39.87 -14.26 12.58
C ALA A 299 41.34 -14.49 12.19
#